data_AF-E9BIH9-F1
#
_entry.id   AF-E9BIH9-F1
#
_cell.length_a   1.000
_cell.length_b   1.000
_cell.length_c   1.000
_cell.angle_alpha   90.00
_cell.angle_beta   90.00
_cell.angle_gamma   90.00
#
_symmetry.space_group_name_H-M   'P 1'
#
loop_
_entity.id
_entity.type
_entity.pdbx_description
1 polymer ?
#
loop_
_entity_poly.entity_id
_entity_poly.type
_entity_poly.pdbx_seq_one_letter_code
_entity_poly.pdbx_strand_id
1 'polypeptide(L)'
;MATMFAKRGRADYYWSDTEYTHRTRNREMLKAHGAEIKKLYGPDPWLRYLMTPFVLLQIYLGYRAKDMGWPTLLLVGYFVGGTITHSCFLAIHEATHGLCFITPLYNDLY
;
A
#
# COMPACT_ATOMS: atom_id res chain seq x y z
N MET A 1 8.10 19.04 33.32
CA MET A 1 7.60 18.16 32.23
C MET A 1 8.30 18.55 30.91
N ALA A 2 9.62 18.35 30.80
CA ALA A 2 10.42 18.83 29.66
C ALA A 2 11.71 18.02 29.43
N THR A 3 11.63 16.68 29.48
CA THR A 3 12.82 15.81 29.39
C THR A 3 12.72 14.71 28.32
N MET A 4 11.61 14.63 27.57
CA MET A 4 11.41 13.59 26.55
C MET A 4 12.22 13.80 25.25
N PHE A 5 12.59 15.04 24.92
CA PHE A 5 13.28 15.38 23.66
C PHE A 5 14.69 15.94 23.86
N ALA A 6 15.24 15.87 25.08
CA ALA A 6 16.60 16.33 25.35
C ALA A 6 17.61 15.30 24.83
N LYS A 7 18.55 15.70 23.96
CA LYS A 7 19.62 14.83 23.42
C LYS A 7 20.52 14.35 24.59
N ARG A 8 20.61 13.02 24.83
CA ARG A 8 21.32 12.40 25.97
C ARG A 8 22.71 11.83 25.65
N GLY A 9 23.37 12.33 24.61
CA GLY A 9 24.75 11.95 24.27
C GLY A 9 24.86 10.59 23.56
N ARG A 10 26.00 9.89 23.70
CA ARG A 10 26.37 8.74 22.86
C ARG A 10 25.47 7.50 22.98
N ALA A 11 24.69 7.37 24.05
CA ALA A 11 23.75 6.27 24.27
C ALA A 11 22.30 6.64 23.90
N ASP A 12 22.09 7.83 23.33
CA ASP A 12 20.79 8.29 22.87
C ASP A 12 20.56 7.96 21.39
N TYR A 13 19.31 8.14 20.93
CA TYR A 13 18.95 8.06 19.52
C TYR A 13 19.78 9.04 18.68
N TYR A 14 20.03 8.65 17.42
CA TYR A 14 20.62 9.55 16.46
C TYR A 14 19.59 10.61 16.04
N TRP A 15 19.79 11.83 16.51
CA TRP A 15 18.97 12.98 16.15
C TRP A 15 19.61 13.72 14.97
N SER A 16 18.91 13.77 13.83
CA SER A 16 19.32 14.59 12.69
C SER A 16 18.48 15.86 12.61
N ASP A 17 19.16 17.00 12.51
CA ASP A 17 18.54 18.30 12.26
C ASP A 17 18.38 18.56 10.73
N THR A 18 18.71 17.57 9.89
CA THR A 18 18.56 17.65 8.43
C THR A 18 17.08 17.57 8.05
N GLU A 19 16.60 18.53 7.26
CA GLU A 19 15.22 18.56 6.76
C GLU A 19 14.88 17.25 6.04
N TYR A 20 13.63 16.77 6.21
CA TYR A 20 13.16 15.52 5.63
C TYR A 20 13.32 15.53 4.11
N THR A 21 14.26 14.71 3.62
CA THR A 21 14.73 14.72 2.21
C THR A 21 13.61 14.55 1.20
N HIS A 22 12.52 13.87 1.56
CA HIS A 22 11.38 13.66 0.67
C HIS A 22 10.64 14.95 0.32
N ARG A 23 10.56 15.94 1.23
CA ARG A 23 9.87 17.22 0.96
C ARG A 23 10.66 18.05 -0.04
N THR A 24 11.96 18.16 0.16
CA THR A 24 12.87 18.85 -0.76
C THR A 24 12.87 18.20 -2.14
N ARG A 25 13.00 16.86 -2.19
CA ARG A 25 12.92 16.09 -3.44
C ARG A 25 11.60 16.27 -4.16
N ASN A 26 10.46 16.22 -3.46
CA ASN A 26 9.14 16.44 -4.07
C ASN A 26 9.06 17.83 -4.74
N ARG A 27 9.49 18.89 -4.04
CA ARG A 27 9.52 20.25 -4.58
C ARG A 27 10.37 20.36 -5.84
N GLU A 28 11.56 19.75 -5.83
CA GLU A 28 12.48 19.76 -6.97
C GLU A 28 11.89 19.00 -8.17
N MET A 29 11.31 17.82 -7.94
CA MET A 29 10.64 17.02 -8.98
C MET A 29 9.44 17.75 -9.59
N LEU A 30 8.62 18.42 -8.78
CA LEU A 30 7.50 19.22 -9.28
C LEU A 30 7.94 20.46 -10.06
N LYS A 31 9.11 21.03 -9.74
CA LYS A 31 9.68 22.13 -10.52
C LYS A 31 10.17 21.66 -11.89
N ALA A 32 10.77 20.47 -11.95
CA ALA A 32 11.34 19.92 -13.18
C ALA A 32 10.30 19.24 -14.09
N HIS A 33 9.35 18.49 -13.52
CA HIS A 33 8.41 17.60 -14.23
C HIS A 33 6.97 17.76 -13.75
N GLY A 34 6.61 18.94 -13.27
CA GLY A 34 5.31 19.18 -12.64
C GLY A 34 4.12 18.95 -13.58
N ALA A 35 4.29 19.17 -14.88
CA ALA A 35 3.21 18.99 -15.86
C ALA A 35 2.88 17.51 -16.06
N GLU A 36 3.88 16.64 -16.11
CA GLU A 36 3.73 15.19 -16.22
C GLU A 36 3.22 14.60 -14.91
N ILE A 37 3.80 15.00 -13.78
CA ILE A 37 3.45 14.47 -12.45
C ILE A 37 2.00 14.81 -12.10
N LYS A 38 1.56 16.06 -12.32
CA LYS A 38 0.20 16.48 -11.97
C LYS A 38 -0.88 15.78 -12.80
N LYS A 39 -0.56 15.28 -14.00
CA LYS A 39 -1.49 14.46 -14.79
C LYS A 39 -1.76 13.09 -14.17
N LEU A 40 -0.86 12.62 -13.31
CA LEU A 40 -1.00 11.35 -12.59
C LEU A 40 -1.76 11.50 -11.28
N TYR A 41 -2.18 12.71 -10.91
CA TYR A 41 -2.94 12.93 -9.68
C TYR A 41 -4.38 12.47 -9.84
N GLY A 42 -4.87 11.82 -8.80
CA GLY A 42 -6.24 11.33 -8.72
C GLY A 42 -6.29 9.82 -8.52
N PRO A 43 -7.49 9.24 -8.56
CA PRO A 43 -7.68 7.82 -8.35
C PRO A 43 -6.99 6.97 -9.42
N ASP A 44 -6.42 5.84 -9.03
CA ASP A 44 -5.94 4.83 -9.97
C ASP A 44 -7.13 3.97 -10.45
N PRO A 45 -7.57 4.11 -11.71
CA PRO A 45 -8.70 3.35 -12.21
C PRO A 45 -8.41 1.84 -12.27
N TRP A 46 -7.15 1.42 -12.35
CA TRP A 46 -6.79 0.02 -12.47
C TRP A 46 -6.94 -0.77 -11.18
N LEU A 47 -6.82 -0.10 -10.03
CA LEU A 47 -6.82 -0.74 -8.73
C LEU A 47 -8.03 -1.65 -8.53
N ARG A 48 -9.24 -1.14 -8.77
CA ARG A 48 -10.49 -1.92 -8.65
C ARG A 48 -10.60 -3.06 -9.64
N TYR A 49 -10.13 -2.87 -10.89
CA TYR A 49 -10.25 -3.88 -11.95
C TYR A 49 -9.28 -5.03 -11.75
N LEU A 50 -8.12 -4.79 -11.12
CA LEU A 50 -7.14 -5.82 -10.80
C LEU A 50 -7.45 -6.53 -9.48
N MET A 51 -7.87 -5.78 -8.46
CA MET A 51 -8.04 -6.35 -7.12
C MET A 51 -9.34 -7.12 -6.93
N THR A 52 -10.45 -6.66 -7.54
CA THR A 52 -11.72 -7.41 -7.50
C THR A 52 -11.59 -8.86 -7.97
N PRO A 53 -11.02 -9.17 -9.16
CA PRO A 53 -10.85 -10.56 -9.59
C PRO A 53 -9.86 -11.34 -8.73
N PHE A 54 -8.86 -10.71 -8.12
CA PHE A 54 -7.95 -11.38 -7.19
C PHE A 54 -8.65 -11.82 -5.91
N VAL A 55 -9.52 -10.98 -5.34
CA VAL A 55 -10.34 -11.37 -4.18
C VAL A 55 -11.28 -12.52 -4.55
N LEU A 56 -11.93 -12.45 -5.71
CA LEU A 56 -12.79 -13.54 -6.20
C LEU A 56 -12.00 -14.84 -6.42
N LEU A 57 -10.79 -14.76 -6.98
CA LEU A 57 -9.88 -15.89 -7.12
C LEU A 57 -9.51 -16.46 -5.74
N GLN A 58 -9.24 -15.62 -4.75
CA GLN A 58 -8.90 -16.05 -3.40
C GLN A 58 -10.06 -16.80 -2.74
N ILE A 59 -11.30 -16.31 -2.89
CA ILE A 59 -12.52 -16.98 -2.43
C ILE A 59 -12.70 -18.32 -3.15
N TYR A 60 -12.51 -18.34 -4.46
CA TYR A 60 -12.59 -19.57 -5.26
C TYR A 60 -11.56 -20.62 -4.82
N LEU A 61 -10.30 -20.22 -4.64
CA LEU A 61 -9.24 -21.11 -4.16
C LEU A 61 -9.54 -21.62 -2.75
N GLY A 62 -10.09 -20.76 -1.88
CA GLY A 62 -10.59 -21.15 -0.56
C GLY A 62 -11.70 -22.21 -0.63
N TYR A 63 -12.66 -22.05 -1.55
CA TYR A 63 -13.70 -23.05 -1.78
C TYR A 63 -13.13 -24.38 -2.31
N ARG A 64 -12.17 -24.31 -3.24
CA ARG A 64 -11.50 -25.49 -3.81
C ARG A 64 -10.51 -26.17 -2.87
N ALA A 65 -10.10 -25.51 -1.79
CA ALA A 65 -9.11 -26.02 -0.84
C ALA A 65 -9.47 -27.39 -0.26
N LYS A 66 -10.76 -27.68 -0.07
CA LYS A 66 -11.25 -28.98 0.41
C LYS A 66 -10.93 -30.17 -0.53
N ASP A 67 -10.72 -29.88 -1.81
CA ASP A 67 -10.41 -30.88 -2.84
C ASP A 67 -8.89 -30.94 -3.14
N MET A 68 -8.07 -30.17 -2.42
CA MET A 68 -6.61 -30.13 -2.60
C MET A 68 -5.91 -31.04 -1.60
N GLY A 69 -4.89 -31.78 -2.07
CA GLY A 69 -3.94 -32.44 -1.18
C GLY A 69 -3.03 -31.42 -0.47
N TRP A 70 -2.51 -31.78 0.71
CA TRP A 70 -1.66 -30.89 1.53
C TRP A 70 -0.52 -30.21 0.79
N PRO A 71 0.28 -30.88 -0.06
CA PRO A 71 1.37 -30.21 -0.79
C PRO A 71 0.85 -29.12 -1.74
N THR A 72 -0.23 -29.41 -2.48
CA THR A 72 -0.86 -28.44 -3.39
C THR A 72 -1.44 -27.26 -2.62
N LEU A 73 -2.14 -27.54 -1.51
CA LEU A 73 -2.71 -26.50 -0.64
C LEU A 73 -1.62 -25.54 -0.14
N LEU A 74 -0.49 -26.07 0.33
CA LEU A 74 0.62 -25.26 0.84
C LEU A 74 1.28 -24.43 -0.26
N LEU A 75 1.53 -25.02 -1.44
CA LEU A 75 2.11 -24.30 -2.58
C LEU A 75 1.18 -23.18 -3.07
N VAL A 76 -0.10 -23.47 -3.28
CA VAL A 76 -1.09 -22.48 -3.72
C VAL A 76 -1.28 -21.41 -2.66
N GLY A 77 -1.43 -21.80 -1.39
CA GLY A 77 -1.61 -20.86 -0.28
C GLY A 77 -0.43 -19.91 -0.12
N TYR A 78 0.80 -20.42 -0.19
CA TYR A 78 2.00 -19.61 -0.05
C TYR A 78 2.24 -18.69 -1.26
N PHE A 79 2.31 -19.26 -2.47
CA PHE A 79 2.70 -18.49 -3.65
C PHE A 79 1.57 -17.66 -4.24
N VAL A 80 0.37 -18.22 -4.36
CA VAL A 80 -0.78 -17.49 -4.92
C VAL A 80 -1.47 -16.69 -3.83
N GLY A 81 -1.85 -17.34 -2.73
CA GLY A 81 -2.56 -16.69 -1.64
C GLY A 81 -1.76 -15.62 -0.92
N GLY A 82 -0.48 -15.89 -0.62
CA GLY A 82 0.42 -14.92 -0.02
C GLY A 82 0.63 -13.69 -0.90
N THR A 83 0.84 -13.88 -2.21
CA THR A 83 1.01 -12.78 -3.17
C THR A 83 -0.24 -11.92 -3.27
N ILE A 84 -1.42 -12.55 -3.43
CA ILE A 84 -2.70 -11.82 -3.50
C ILE A 84 -2.95 -11.07 -2.19
N THR A 85 -2.69 -11.68 -1.03
CA THR A 85 -2.87 -11.03 0.28
C THR A 85 -1.98 -9.79 0.41
N HIS A 86 -0.72 -9.87 -0.02
CA HIS A 86 0.18 -8.72 -0.03
C HIS A 86 -0.33 -7.59 -0.94
N SER A 87 -0.78 -7.93 -2.15
CA SER A 87 -1.38 -6.96 -3.07
C SER A 87 -2.66 -6.32 -2.51
N CYS A 88 -3.52 -7.09 -1.84
CA CYS A 88 -4.71 -6.57 -1.19
C CYS A 88 -4.38 -5.58 -0.08
N PHE A 89 -3.31 -5.80 0.70
CA PHE A 89 -2.89 -4.85 1.73
C PHE A 89 -2.51 -3.48 1.14
N LEU A 90 -1.79 -3.48 0.01
CA LEU A 90 -1.49 -2.25 -0.71
C LEU A 90 -2.77 -1.61 -1.27
N ALA A 91 -3.68 -2.41 -1.82
CA ALA A 91 -4.93 -1.90 -2.37
C ALA A 91 -5.81 -1.22 -1.30
N ILE A 92 -5.89 -1.80 -0.11
CA ILE A 92 -6.59 -1.20 1.03
C ILE A 92 -5.91 0.11 1.42
N HIS A 93 -4.58 0.15 1.48
CA HIS A 93 -3.84 1.40 1.75
C HIS A 93 -4.22 2.51 0.77
N GLU A 94 -4.20 2.23 -0.53
CA GLU A 94 -4.59 3.21 -1.56
C GLU A 94 -6.08 3.59 -1.48
N ALA A 95 -6.97 2.64 -1.18
CA ALA A 95 -8.38 2.92 -0.95
C ALA A 95 -8.60 3.86 0.25
N THR A 96 -7.84 3.69 1.34
CA THR A 96 -7.92 4.59 2.51
C THR A 96 -7.44 6.01 2.22
N HIS A 97 -6.61 6.21 1.19
CA HIS A 97 -6.27 7.55 0.69
C HIS A 97 -7.33 8.14 -0.24
N GLY A 98 -8.42 7.42 -0.52
CA GLY A 98 -9.44 7.81 -1.47
C GLY A 98 -8.99 7.71 -2.93
N LEU A 99 -7.99 6.87 -3.22
CA LEU A 99 -7.39 6.73 -4.55
C LEU A 99 -7.96 5.54 -5.35
N CYS A 100 -8.93 4.79 -4.83
CA CYS A 100 -9.57 3.70 -5.59
C CYS A 100 -10.77 4.20 -6.42
N PHE A 101 -11.59 5.09 -5.85
CA PHE A 101 -12.76 5.66 -6.49
C PHE A 101 -12.83 7.19 -6.34
N ILE A 102 -13.44 7.85 -7.32
CA ILE A 102 -13.70 9.30 -7.28
C ILE A 102 -14.66 9.66 -6.13
N THR A 103 -15.64 8.80 -5.85
CA THR A 103 -16.62 9.01 -4.78
C THR A 103 -16.12 8.40 -3.48
N PRO A 104 -15.96 9.18 -2.39
CA PRO A 104 -15.40 8.69 -1.12
C PRO A 104 -16.12 7.46 -0.56
N LEU A 105 -17.46 7.46 -0.56
CA LEU A 105 -18.27 6.35 -0.05
C LEU A 105 -17.95 5.01 -0.72
N TYR A 106 -17.57 5.00 -2.00
CA TYR A 106 -17.20 3.76 -2.67
C TYR A 106 -15.84 3.21 -2.24
N ASN A 107 -14.94 4.07 -1.76
CA ASN A 107 -13.68 3.60 -1.15
C ASN A 107 -13.95 2.97 0.22
N ASP A 108 -14.90 3.52 0.99
CA ASP A 108 -15.24 2.99 2.33
C ASP A 108 -15.98 1.64 2.27
N LEU A 109 -16.74 1.40 1.20
CA LEU A 109 -17.52 0.18 1.00
C LEU A 109 -16.75 -0.94 0.29
N TYR A 110 -15.61 -0.64 -0.32
CA TYR A 110 -14.80 -1.56 -1.11
C TYR A 110 -13.75 -2.28 -0.26
#